data_AF-A0A1L9QYF4-F1
#
_entry.id   AF-A0A1L9QYF4-F1
#
_cell.length_a   1.000
_cell.length_b   1.000
_cell.length_c   1.000
_cell.angle_alpha   90.00
_cell.angle_beta   90.00
_cell.angle_gamma   90.00
#
_symmetry.space_group_name_H-M   'P 1'
#
loop_
_entity.id
_entity.type
_entity.pdbx_description
1 polymer ?
#
loop_
_entity_poly.entity_id
_entity_poly.type
_entity_poly.pdbx_seq_one_letter_code
_entity_poly.pdbx_strand_id
1 'polypeptide(L)'
;MKLDFFEFEKLEIIVEDLSPCHQIAFSAAMCERMFPIYEVFSQEEGVGSPQILRRSLDEIWKILHGKLAEVELINTLIKECDEEVVASESITKSQFDLEQILAIEVICVTLDSCLEPTTKKIVRVAACVTNAIFAFFQLRQEEADPTWEQKSFIEQKEFIVNHQLTQQEIQKQEEDLLKLQDSKTLDNELLDWLRNSSSNRCIVDLSWNLN
;
A
#
# COMPACT_ATOMS: atom_id res chain seq x y z
N MET A 1 17.75 -3.72 9.70
CA MET A 1 16.53 -4.00 10.50
C MET A 1 15.92 -5.31 10.02
N LYS A 2 15.10 -6.01 10.81
CA LYS A 2 14.34 -7.17 10.32
C LYS A 2 12.87 -7.00 10.71
N LEU A 3 12.01 -6.66 9.74
CA LEU A 3 10.57 -6.66 9.90
C LEU A 3 10.05 -8.10 9.83
N ASP A 4 8.97 -8.36 10.56
CA ASP A 4 8.16 -9.56 10.38
C ASP A 4 6.83 -9.10 9.77
N PHE A 5 6.40 -9.79 8.72
CA PHE A 5 5.25 -9.46 7.91
C PHE A 5 3.98 -9.22 8.71
N PHE A 6 3.81 -9.90 9.86
CA PHE A 6 2.61 -9.77 10.70
C PHE A 6 2.87 -9.11 12.07
N GLU A 7 4.08 -8.63 12.37
CA GLU A 7 4.39 -8.00 13.67
C GLU A 7 4.25 -6.47 13.62
N PHE A 8 3.00 -5.99 13.61
CA PHE A 8 2.71 -4.56 13.55
C PHE A 8 3.10 -3.77 14.80
N GLU A 9 3.15 -4.40 15.98
CA GLU A 9 3.61 -3.75 17.22
C GLU A 9 5.08 -3.32 17.11
N LYS A 10 5.90 -4.17 16.47
CA LYS A 10 7.31 -3.87 16.24
C LYS A 10 7.46 -2.74 15.22
N LEU A 11 6.67 -2.78 14.15
CA LEU A 11 6.64 -1.70 13.16
C LEU A 11 6.20 -0.38 13.81
N GLU A 12 5.20 -0.39 14.68
CA GLU A 12 4.73 0.80 15.40
C GLU A 12 5.89 1.46 16.15
N ILE A 13 6.64 0.70 16.97
CA ILE A 13 7.82 1.21 17.70
C ILE A 13 8.85 1.82 16.74
N ILE A 14 9.14 1.17 15.61
CA ILE A 14 10.11 1.65 14.62
C ILE A 14 9.65 2.98 13.99
N VAL A 15 8.37 3.09 13.66
CA VAL A 15 7.78 4.25 12.99
C VAL A 15 7.58 5.41 13.97
N GLU A 16 7.31 5.15 15.25
CA GLU A 16 7.22 6.18 16.31
C GLU A 16 8.50 7.02 16.42
N ASP A 17 9.66 6.44 16.13
CA ASP A 17 10.95 7.13 16.14
C ASP A 17 11.14 8.10 14.94
N LEU A 18 10.32 7.99 13.90
CA LEU A 18 10.37 8.86 12.73
C LEU A 18 9.57 10.15 12.96
N SER A 19 10.03 11.27 12.37
CA SER A 19 9.23 12.49 12.39
C SER A 19 7.93 12.32 11.57
N PRO A 20 6.86 13.08 11.86
CA PRO A 20 5.58 12.94 11.16
C PRO A 20 5.70 12.94 9.63
N CYS A 21 6.53 13.82 9.06
CA CYS A 21 6.73 13.83 7.61
C CYS A 21 7.46 12.58 7.11
N HIS A 22 8.44 12.04 7.84
CA HIS A 22 9.10 10.78 7.48
C HIS A 22 8.11 9.61 7.53
N GLN A 23 7.20 9.60 8.50
CA GLN A 23 6.14 8.60 8.57
C GLN A 23 5.19 8.69 7.36
N ILE A 24 4.73 9.90 6.99
CA ILE A 24 3.89 10.11 5.80
C ILE A 24 4.64 9.69 4.52
N ALA A 25 5.93 10.01 4.41
CA ALA A 25 6.76 9.60 3.26
C ALA A 25 6.89 8.08 3.15
N PHE A 26 6.99 7.37 4.28
CA PHE A 26 6.96 5.91 4.32
C PHE A 26 5.61 5.36 3.81
N SER A 27 4.49 5.93 4.26
CA SER A 27 3.16 5.57 3.75
C SER A 27 2.98 5.88 2.26
N ALA A 28 3.47 7.03 1.79
CA ALA A 28 3.41 7.42 0.39
C ALA A 28 4.20 6.45 -0.51
N ALA A 29 5.36 5.97 -0.04
CA ALA A 29 6.15 4.95 -0.73
C ALA A 29 5.39 3.61 -0.83
N MET A 30 4.66 3.19 0.21
CA MET A 30 3.77 2.02 0.15
C MET A 30 2.59 2.22 -0.82
N CYS A 31 1.99 3.41 -0.82
CA CYS A 31 0.92 3.76 -1.76
C CYS A 31 1.37 3.66 -3.23
N GLU A 32 2.60 4.09 -3.56
CA GLU A 32 3.15 3.94 -4.92
C GLU A 32 3.24 2.47 -5.36
N ARG A 33 3.49 1.53 -4.44
CA ARG A 33 3.57 0.10 -4.76
C ARG A 33 2.21 -0.59 -4.84
N MET A 34 1.22 -0.06 -4.11
CA MET A 34 -0.18 -0.50 -4.15
C MET A 34 -0.92 0.03 -5.39
N PHE A 35 -0.58 1.23 -5.86
CA PHE A 35 -1.29 1.91 -6.95
C PHE A 35 -1.50 1.05 -8.22
N PRO A 36 -0.50 0.27 -8.71
CA PRO A 36 -0.71 -0.51 -9.93
C PRO A 36 -1.74 -1.63 -9.80
N ILE A 37 -2.05 -2.10 -8.57
CA ILE A 37 -3.15 -3.05 -8.33
C ILE A 37 -4.46 -2.45 -8.86
N TYR A 38 -4.72 -1.19 -8.51
CA TYR A 38 -5.93 -0.50 -8.90
C TYR A 38 -5.96 -0.16 -10.39
N GLU A 39 -4.81 0.19 -10.98
CA GLU A 39 -4.71 0.42 -12.43
C GLU A 39 -5.12 -0.82 -13.22
N VAL A 40 -4.60 -1.98 -12.82
CA VAL A 40 -4.90 -3.25 -13.48
C VAL A 40 -6.37 -3.64 -13.23
N PHE A 41 -6.85 -3.57 -12.00
CA PHE A 41 -8.26 -3.82 -11.68
C PHE A 41 -9.20 -2.99 -12.58
N SER A 42 -8.96 -1.68 -12.64
CA SER A 42 -9.79 -0.77 -13.43
C SER A 42 -9.74 -1.09 -14.92
N GLN A 43 -8.56 -1.46 -15.42
CA GLN A 43 -8.38 -1.87 -16.81
C GLN A 43 -9.12 -3.16 -17.15
N GLU A 44 -9.08 -4.17 -16.27
CA GLU A 44 -9.63 -5.51 -16.52
C GLU A 44 -11.14 -5.57 -16.32
N GLU A 45 -11.65 -4.92 -15.28
CA GLU A 45 -13.08 -4.89 -14.97
C GLU A 45 -13.82 -3.77 -15.73
N GLY A 46 -13.08 -2.82 -16.32
CA GLY A 46 -13.63 -1.72 -17.09
C GLY A 46 -14.41 -0.70 -16.24
N VAL A 47 -14.09 -0.60 -14.96
CA VAL A 47 -14.73 0.30 -13.98
C VAL A 47 -13.71 1.14 -13.22
N GLY A 48 -14.16 2.22 -12.60
CA GLY A 48 -13.31 3.12 -11.82
C GLY A 48 -12.39 4.01 -12.67
N SER A 49 -11.67 4.92 -12.00
CA SER A 49 -10.72 5.87 -12.61
C SER A 49 -9.40 5.91 -11.83
N PRO A 50 -8.34 5.27 -12.35
CA PRO A 50 -7.02 5.30 -11.72
C PRO A 50 -6.43 6.71 -11.63
N GLN A 51 -6.90 7.65 -12.47
CA GLN A 51 -6.48 9.04 -12.43
C GLN A 51 -6.87 9.74 -11.12
N ILE A 52 -7.96 9.31 -10.46
CA ILE A 52 -8.36 9.83 -9.15
C ILE A 52 -7.29 9.47 -8.11
N LEU A 53 -6.95 8.18 -8.00
CA LEU A 53 -5.92 7.71 -7.08
C LEU A 53 -4.55 8.33 -7.39
N ARG A 54 -4.19 8.44 -8.68
CA ARG A 54 -2.92 9.06 -9.09
C ARG A 54 -2.83 10.51 -8.65
N ARG A 55 -3.92 11.28 -8.84
CA ARG A 55 -4.00 12.69 -8.41
C ARG A 55 -3.90 12.81 -6.90
N SER A 56 -4.58 11.94 -6.16
CA SER A 56 -4.54 11.88 -4.70
C SER A 56 -3.12 11.60 -4.19
N LEU A 57 -2.44 10.63 -4.79
CA LEU A 57 -1.06 10.29 -4.44
C LEU A 57 -0.07 11.39 -4.84
N ASP A 58 -0.28 12.05 -5.98
CA ASP A 58 0.51 13.22 -6.38
C ASP A 58 0.36 14.40 -5.42
N GLU A 59 -0.82 14.57 -4.84
CA GLU A 59 -1.07 15.59 -3.83
C GLU A 59 -0.29 15.31 -2.54
N ILE A 60 -0.27 14.05 -2.07
CA ILE A 60 0.58 13.62 -0.94
C ILE A 60 2.04 14.00 -1.18
N TRP A 61 2.60 13.69 -2.36
CA TRP A 61 3.98 14.04 -2.69
C TRP A 61 4.21 15.56 -2.74
N LYS A 62 3.27 16.33 -3.29
CA LYS A 62 3.39 17.81 -3.28
C LYS A 62 3.45 18.36 -1.86
N ILE A 63 2.65 17.82 -0.95
CA ILE A 63 2.66 18.20 0.47
C ILE A 63 4.02 17.86 1.10
N LEU A 64 4.56 16.67 0.81
CA LEU A 64 5.91 16.29 1.27
C LEU A 64 7.01 17.19 0.70
N HIS A 65 6.86 17.71 -0.52
CA HIS A 65 7.74 18.74 -1.11
C HIS A 65 7.47 20.17 -0.61
N GLY A 66 6.61 20.35 0.39
CA GLY A 66 6.38 21.63 1.07
C GLY A 66 5.15 22.41 0.60
N LYS A 67 4.26 21.82 -0.22
CA LYS A 67 2.91 22.38 -0.43
C LYS A 67 2.14 22.32 0.90
N LEU A 68 1.37 23.37 1.20
CA LEU A 68 0.49 23.36 2.36
C LEU A 68 -0.63 22.33 2.18
N ALA A 69 -0.91 21.56 3.24
CA ALA A 69 -2.02 20.62 3.28
C ALA A 69 -3.35 21.38 3.46
N GLU A 70 -4.12 21.51 2.39
CA GLU A 70 -5.40 22.20 2.39
C GLU A 70 -6.53 21.23 2.78
N VAL A 71 -7.15 21.45 3.94
CA VAL A 71 -8.20 20.57 4.50
C VAL A 71 -9.34 20.30 3.51
N GLU A 72 -9.83 21.34 2.82
CA GLU A 72 -10.92 21.20 1.86
C GLU A 72 -10.53 20.32 0.68
N LEU A 73 -9.34 20.53 0.10
CA LEU A 73 -8.83 19.72 -1.00
C LEU A 73 -8.62 18.27 -0.59
N ILE A 74 -8.00 18.02 0.56
CA ILE A 74 -7.75 16.66 1.06
C ILE A 74 -9.07 15.92 1.29
N ASN A 75 -10.06 16.57 1.92
CA ASN A 75 -11.38 15.97 2.12
C ASN A 75 -12.09 15.67 0.79
N THR A 76 -11.95 16.53 -0.22
CA THR A 76 -12.45 16.26 -1.57
C THR A 76 -11.79 15.03 -2.18
N LEU A 77 -10.46 14.94 -2.11
CA LEU A 77 -9.71 13.80 -2.66
C LEU A 77 -10.06 12.47 -1.97
N ILE A 78 -10.21 12.48 -0.63
CA ILE A 78 -10.67 11.30 0.12
C ILE A 78 -12.05 10.87 -0.36
N LYS A 79 -13.00 11.82 -0.47
CA LYS A 79 -14.36 11.51 -0.93
C LYS A 79 -14.37 10.92 -2.35
N GLU A 80 -13.58 11.47 -3.27
CA GLU A 80 -13.49 10.95 -4.63
C GLU A 80 -12.87 9.54 -4.64
N CYS A 81 -11.87 9.27 -3.78
CA CYS A 81 -11.36 7.91 -3.59
C CYS A 81 -12.42 6.96 -3.00
N ASP A 82 -13.25 7.40 -2.05
CA ASP A 82 -14.33 6.57 -1.50
C ASP A 82 -15.39 6.22 -2.56
N GLU A 83 -15.64 7.11 -3.54
CA GLU A 83 -16.53 6.81 -4.68
C GLU A 83 -15.96 5.66 -5.56
N GLU A 84 -14.64 5.52 -5.63
CA GLU A 84 -13.97 4.40 -6.32
C GLU A 84 -14.14 3.06 -5.58
N VAL A 85 -14.32 3.08 -4.25
CA VAL A 85 -14.65 1.87 -3.47
C VAL A 85 -16.02 1.36 -3.90
N VAL A 86 -17.01 2.24 -3.98
CA VAL A 86 -18.38 1.89 -4.41
C VAL A 86 -18.39 1.33 -5.83
N ALA A 87 -17.62 1.92 -6.74
CA ALA A 87 -17.47 1.40 -8.10
C ALA A 87 -16.87 -0.03 -8.08
N SER A 88 -15.88 -0.26 -7.23
CA SER A 88 -15.21 -1.56 -7.10
C SER A 88 -16.13 -2.65 -6.53
N GLU A 89 -16.90 -2.33 -5.49
CA GLU A 89 -17.85 -3.25 -4.85
C GLU A 89 -19.05 -3.61 -5.75
N SER A 90 -19.30 -2.83 -6.80
CA SER A 90 -20.38 -3.14 -7.75
C SER A 90 -20.10 -4.37 -8.62
N ILE A 91 -18.84 -4.83 -8.66
CA ILE A 91 -18.42 -6.03 -9.39
C ILE A 91 -18.70 -7.28 -8.55
N THR A 92 -19.50 -8.18 -9.11
CA THR A 92 -19.94 -9.41 -8.40
C THR A 92 -19.13 -10.66 -8.75
N LYS A 93 -18.30 -10.59 -9.79
CA LYS A 93 -17.43 -11.67 -10.26
C LYS A 93 -16.13 -11.05 -10.75
N SER A 94 -15.22 -10.82 -9.82
CA SER A 94 -13.89 -10.30 -10.12
C SER A 94 -12.85 -11.38 -9.86
N GLN A 95 -11.72 -11.26 -10.55
CA GLN A 95 -10.49 -12.00 -10.27
C GLN A 95 -9.62 -11.33 -9.19
N PHE A 96 -10.18 -10.30 -8.54
CA PHE A 96 -9.66 -9.63 -7.38
C PHE A 96 -10.59 -9.91 -6.19
N ASP A 97 -10.03 -10.01 -4.99
CA ASP A 97 -10.81 -10.18 -3.76
C ASP A 97 -10.98 -8.82 -3.06
N LEU A 98 -9.89 -8.32 -2.47
CA LEU A 98 -9.89 -7.09 -1.66
C LEU A 98 -8.75 -6.13 -2.00
N GLU A 99 -7.80 -6.54 -2.84
CA GLU A 99 -6.55 -5.83 -3.09
C GLU A 99 -6.78 -4.43 -3.66
N GLN A 100 -7.75 -4.28 -4.56
CA GLN A 100 -8.17 -3.03 -5.17
C GLN A 100 -8.76 -2.05 -4.14
N ILE A 101 -9.58 -2.54 -3.21
CA ILE A 101 -10.17 -1.72 -2.15
C ILE A 101 -9.08 -1.28 -1.17
N LEU A 102 -8.16 -2.19 -0.83
CA LEU A 102 -7.01 -1.87 0.03
C LEU A 102 -6.06 -0.87 -0.64
N ALA A 103 -5.91 -0.92 -1.98
CA ALA A 103 -5.12 0.06 -2.74
C ALA A 103 -5.73 1.48 -2.68
N ILE A 104 -7.05 1.59 -2.64
CA ILE A 104 -7.74 2.85 -2.39
C ILE A 104 -7.54 3.28 -0.93
N GLU A 105 -7.75 2.36 0.03
CA GLU A 105 -7.72 2.65 1.46
C GLU A 105 -6.36 3.23 1.89
N VAL A 106 -5.24 2.68 1.42
CA VAL A 106 -3.91 3.19 1.77
C VAL A 106 -3.72 4.66 1.37
N ILE A 107 -4.30 5.09 0.25
CA ILE A 107 -4.24 6.47 -0.21
C ILE A 107 -5.12 7.36 0.67
N CYS A 108 -6.35 6.94 0.98
CA CYS A 108 -7.25 7.69 1.87
C CYS A 108 -6.62 7.90 3.26
N VAL A 109 -6.08 6.83 3.86
CA VAL A 109 -5.43 6.90 5.17
C VAL A 109 -4.18 7.79 5.15
N THR A 110 -3.42 7.79 4.05
CA THR A 110 -2.23 8.63 3.90
C THR A 110 -2.60 10.10 3.68
N LEU A 111 -3.65 10.39 2.90
CA LEU A 111 -4.21 11.74 2.75
C LEU A 111 -4.67 12.31 4.10
N ASP A 112 -5.42 11.52 4.87
CA ASP A 112 -5.86 11.91 6.21
C ASP A 112 -4.67 12.14 7.16
N SER A 113 -3.61 11.33 7.03
CA SER A 113 -2.37 11.51 7.77
C SER A 113 -1.63 12.81 7.42
N CYS A 114 -1.87 13.40 6.24
CA CYS A 114 -1.33 14.72 5.89
C CYS A 114 -1.99 15.86 6.69
N LEU A 115 -3.21 15.63 7.23
CA LEU A 115 -3.90 16.57 8.11
C LEU A 115 -3.62 16.29 9.59
N GLU A 116 -3.71 15.01 9.96
CA GLU A 116 -3.53 14.55 11.33
C GLU A 116 -2.65 13.29 11.36
N PRO A 117 -1.32 13.47 11.40
CA PRO A 117 -0.39 12.36 11.40
C PRO A 117 -0.44 11.62 12.73
N THR A 118 -0.66 10.31 12.67
CA THR A 118 -0.55 9.42 13.83
C THR A 118 0.13 8.13 13.40
N THR A 119 1.02 7.59 14.24
CA THR A 119 1.72 6.34 13.93
C THR A 119 0.75 5.20 13.60
N LYS A 120 -0.41 5.15 14.28
CA LYS A 120 -1.45 4.15 14.04
C LYS A 120 -2.00 4.15 12.62
N LYS A 121 -2.17 5.34 12.00
CA LYS A 121 -2.60 5.44 10.59
C LYS A 121 -1.52 4.88 9.65
N ILE A 122 -0.25 5.08 9.98
CA ILE A 122 0.89 4.60 9.20
C ILE A 122 1.04 3.07 9.30
N VAL A 123 0.86 2.53 10.51
CA VAL A 123 0.79 1.07 10.74
C VAL A 123 -0.43 0.48 10.03
N ARG A 124 -1.57 1.18 10.00
CA ARG A 124 -2.74 0.75 9.22
C ARG A 124 -2.43 0.63 7.73
N VAL A 125 -1.69 1.58 7.14
CA VAL A 125 -1.24 1.48 5.74
C VAL A 125 -0.43 0.21 5.51
N ALA A 126 0.56 -0.08 6.37
CA ALA A 126 1.36 -1.31 6.26
C ALA A 126 0.52 -2.59 6.44
N ALA A 127 -0.49 -2.56 7.32
CA ALA A 127 -1.43 -3.65 7.48
C ALA A 127 -2.30 -3.86 6.24
N CYS A 128 -2.73 -2.79 5.56
CA CYS A 128 -3.46 -2.91 4.28
C CYS A 128 -2.58 -3.53 3.19
N VAL A 129 -1.31 -3.15 3.09
CA VAL A 129 -0.34 -3.79 2.16
C VAL A 129 -0.22 -5.29 2.45
N THR A 130 -0.07 -5.65 3.72
CA THR A 130 0.02 -7.05 4.17
C THR A 130 -1.25 -7.82 3.81
N ASN A 131 -2.42 -7.23 4.07
CA ASN A 131 -3.71 -7.85 3.77
C ASN A 131 -3.94 -8.00 2.26
N ALA A 132 -3.45 -7.07 1.44
CA ALA A 132 -3.58 -7.17 -0.02
C ALA A 132 -2.76 -8.35 -0.56
N ILE A 133 -1.52 -8.51 -0.08
CA ILE A 133 -0.70 -9.69 -0.41
C ILE A 133 -1.36 -10.99 0.08
N PHE A 134 -1.95 -10.97 1.28
CA PHE A 134 -2.65 -12.14 1.82
C PHE A 134 -3.87 -12.51 0.96
N ALA A 135 -4.73 -11.54 0.64
CA ALA A 135 -5.91 -11.72 -0.21
C ALA A 135 -5.52 -12.25 -1.60
N PHE A 136 -4.47 -11.70 -2.18
CA PHE A 136 -3.90 -12.19 -3.44
C PHE A 136 -3.55 -13.67 -3.38
N PHE A 137 -2.76 -14.09 -2.38
CA PHE A 137 -2.41 -15.51 -2.28
C PHE A 137 -3.60 -16.39 -1.93
N GLN A 138 -4.54 -15.91 -1.12
CA GLN A 138 -5.73 -16.65 -0.75
C GLN A 138 -6.50 -17.07 -2.00
N LEU A 139 -6.88 -16.10 -2.84
CA LEU A 139 -7.62 -16.36 -4.07
C LEU A 139 -6.86 -17.30 -5.01
N ARG A 140 -5.55 -17.07 -5.20
CA ARG A 140 -4.73 -17.89 -6.12
C ARG A 140 -4.52 -19.31 -5.66
N GLN A 141 -4.34 -19.51 -4.36
CA GLN A 141 -4.14 -20.85 -3.83
C GLN A 141 -5.45 -21.63 -3.77
N GLU A 142 -6.60 -20.97 -3.57
CA GLU A 142 -7.91 -21.62 -3.74
C GLU A 142 -8.13 -22.13 -5.18
N GLU A 143 -7.67 -21.37 -6.19
CA GLU A 143 -7.72 -21.79 -7.59
C GLU A 143 -6.74 -22.93 -7.92
N ALA A 144 -5.53 -22.90 -7.34
CA ALA A 144 -4.43 -23.81 -7.68
C ALA A 144 -4.39 -25.11 -6.84
N ASP A 145 -4.78 -25.04 -5.56
CA ASP A 145 -4.75 -26.14 -4.60
C ASP A 145 -6.15 -26.31 -3.95
N PRO A 146 -6.95 -27.31 -4.38
CA PRO A 146 -8.27 -27.58 -3.80
C PRO A 146 -8.27 -27.91 -2.30
N THR A 147 -7.11 -28.13 -1.70
CA THR A 147 -6.94 -28.37 -0.26
C THR A 147 -6.52 -27.12 0.51
N TRP A 148 -6.33 -25.98 -0.16
CA TRP A 148 -5.87 -24.74 0.46
C TRP A 148 -6.75 -24.30 1.62
N GLU A 149 -8.07 -24.34 1.45
CA GLU A 149 -9.05 -24.01 2.50
C GLU A 149 -8.97 -24.94 3.73
N GLN A 150 -8.40 -26.14 3.56
CA GLN A 150 -8.25 -27.11 4.64
C GLN A 150 -6.97 -26.90 5.45
N LYS A 151 -6.01 -26.11 4.92
CA LYS A 151 -4.79 -25.75 5.63
C LYS A 151 -5.12 -24.85 6.81
N SER A 152 -4.39 -25.01 7.89
CA SER A 152 -4.48 -24.10 9.03
C SER A 152 -3.98 -22.71 8.67
N PHE A 153 -4.42 -21.69 9.41
CA PHE A 153 -3.91 -20.33 9.27
C PHE A 153 -2.37 -20.26 9.37
N ILE A 154 -1.75 -21.11 10.20
CA ILE A 154 -0.29 -21.16 10.37
C ILE A 154 0.37 -21.63 9.07
N GLU A 155 -0.13 -22.69 8.44
CA GLU A 155 0.42 -23.21 7.19
C GLU A 155 0.27 -22.21 6.04
N GLN A 156 -0.89 -21.55 5.95
CA GLN A 156 -1.13 -20.50 4.94
C GLN A 156 -0.19 -19.31 5.16
N LYS A 157 -0.05 -18.85 6.41
CA LYS A 157 0.88 -17.79 6.80
C LYS A 157 2.32 -18.16 6.46
N GLU A 158 2.77 -19.37 6.79
CA GLU A 158 4.14 -19.82 6.47
C GLU A 158 4.41 -19.83 4.98
N PHE A 159 3.44 -20.28 4.16
CA PHE A 159 3.57 -20.21 2.70
C PHE A 159 3.71 -18.76 2.23
N ILE A 160 2.80 -17.89 2.65
CA ILE A 160 2.74 -16.48 2.20
C ILE A 160 4.01 -15.73 2.61
N VAL A 161 4.45 -15.87 3.86
CA VAL A 161 5.64 -15.17 4.37
C VAL A 161 6.87 -15.59 3.59
N ASN A 162 7.01 -16.87 3.24
CA ASN A 162 8.19 -17.36 2.52
C ASN A 162 8.12 -17.12 0.99
N HIS A 163 7.01 -16.62 0.47
CA HIS A 163 6.89 -16.31 -0.95
C HIS A 163 7.78 -15.14 -1.35
N GLN A 164 8.37 -15.21 -2.56
CA GLN A 164 9.31 -14.22 -3.07
C GLN A 164 8.73 -12.79 -3.07
N LEU A 165 7.48 -12.61 -3.52
CA LEU A 165 6.80 -11.30 -3.52
C LEU A 165 6.72 -10.69 -2.12
N THR A 166 6.32 -11.50 -1.12
CA THR A 166 6.26 -11.06 0.28
C THR A 166 7.63 -10.67 0.81
N GLN A 167 8.66 -11.47 0.52
CA GLN A 167 10.04 -11.15 0.91
C GLN A 167 10.55 -9.86 0.25
N GLN A 168 10.21 -9.63 -1.02
CA GLN A 168 10.56 -8.41 -1.73
C GLN A 168 9.89 -7.17 -1.14
N GLU A 169 8.63 -7.28 -0.73
CA GLU A 169 7.91 -6.17 -0.08
C GLU A 169 8.48 -5.87 1.31
N ILE A 170 8.75 -6.90 2.13
CA ILE A 170 9.40 -6.75 3.43
C ILE A 170 10.75 -6.04 3.27
N GLN A 171 11.58 -6.51 2.33
CA GLN A 171 12.88 -5.92 2.05
C GLN A 171 12.74 -4.46 1.63
N LYS A 172 11.75 -4.13 0.78
CA LYS A 172 11.57 -2.75 0.32
C LYS A 172 11.12 -1.83 1.46
N GLN A 173 10.23 -2.27 2.35
CA GLN A 173 9.85 -1.50 3.54
C GLN A 173 11.05 -1.29 4.48
N GLU A 174 11.90 -2.31 4.66
CA GLU A 174 13.14 -2.17 5.43
C GLU A 174 14.11 -1.15 4.81
N GLU A 175 14.29 -1.20 3.49
CA GLU A 175 15.14 -0.24 2.76
C GLU A 175 14.63 1.20 2.91
N ASP A 176 13.31 1.41 2.82
CA ASP A 176 12.68 2.72 2.98
C ASP A 176 12.87 3.26 4.40
N LEU A 177 12.58 2.42 5.41
CA LEU A 177 12.72 2.81 6.81
C LEU A 177 14.18 3.10 7.17
N LEU A 178 15.14 2.29 6.71
CA LEU A 178 16.56 2.54 6.96
C LEU A 178 17.00 3.90 6.41
N LYS A 179 16.59 4.24 5.18
CA LYS A 179 16.92 5.55 4.60
C LYS A 179 16.25 6.72 5.31
N LEU A 180 15.01 6.55 5.73
CA LEU A 180 14.28 7.55 6.51
C LEU A 180 14.92 7.75 7.90
N GLN A 181 15.42 6.69 8.54
CA GLN A 181 16.12 6.75 9.83
C GLN A 181 17.51 7.38 9.72
N ASP A 182 18.25 7.07 8.65
CA ASP A 182 19.59 7.61 8.42
C ASP A 182 19.56 9.09 8.01
N SER A 183 18.42 9.58 7.52
CA SER A 183 18.25 10.98 7.15
C SER A 183 17.74 11.84 8.29
N LYS A 184 18.33 13.02 8.45
CA LYS A 184 17.87 14.04 9.41
C LYS A 184 16.68 14.84 8.89
N THR A 185 16.54 14.95 7.57
CA THR A 185 15.56 15.81 6.90
C THR A 185 15.03 15.13 5.64
N LEU A 186 13.76 15.32 5.33
CA LEU A 186 13.21 14.97 4.02
C LEU A 186 13.60 16.05 3.01
N ASP A 187 14.75 15.86 2.36
CA ASP A 187 15.09 16.66 1.19
C ASP A 187 14.46 16.09 -0.08
N ASN A 188 14.52 16.88 -1.16
CA ASN A 188 13.93 16.48 -2.44
C ASN A 188 14.60 15.23 -3.02
N GLU A 189 15.88 15.00 -2.77
CA GLU A 189 16.59 13.82 -3.29
C GLU A 189 16.07 12.54 -2.65
N LEU A 190 15.86 12.54 -1.34
CA LEU A 190 15.28 11.41 -0.63
C LEU A 190 13.82 11.17 -1.03
N LEU A 191 13.02 12.23 -1.18
CA LEU A 191 11.62 12.12 -1.64
C LEU A 191 11.54 11.56 -3.07
N ASP A 192 12.34 12.08 -3.99
CA ASP A 192 12.41 11.58 -5.36
C ASP A 192 12.88 10.13 -5.39
N TRP A 193 13.86 9.76 -4.54
CA TRP A 193 14.31 8.38 -4.43
C TRP A 193 13.22 7.45 -3.91
N LEU A 194 12.51 7.81 -2.83
CA LEU A 194 11.42 7.01 -2.26
C LEU A 194 10.31 6.77 -3.29
N ARG A 195 9.91 7.84 -3.99
CA ARG A 195 8.90 7.77 -5.03
C ARG A 195 9.34 6.87 -6.20
N ASN A 196 10.49 7.17 -6.81
CA ASN A 196 10.95 6.46 -8.00
C ASN A 196 11.33 4.99 -7.73
N SER A 197 11.93 4.69 -6.59
CA SER A 197 12.28 3.31 -6.22
C SER A 197 11.04 2.45 -5.91
N SER A 198 9.92 3.09 -5.57
CA SER A 198 8.65 2.43 -5.28
C SER A 198 7.79 2.26 -6.53
N SER A 199 7.67 3.27 -7.39
CA SER A 199 6.88 3.16 -8.63
C SER A 199 7.42 2.12 -9.62
N ASN A 200 8.69 1.71 -9.47
CA ASN A 200 9.30 0.61 -10.25
C ASN A 200 9.11 -0.79 -9.63
N ARG A 201 8.36 -0.91 -8.52
CA ARG A 201 8.09 -2.17 -7.83
C ARG A 201 6.63 -2.24 -7.41
N CYS A 202 5.81 -2.97 -8.15
CA CYS A 202 4.48 -3.32 -7.66
C CYS A 202 4.59 -4.46 -6.63
N ILE A 203 3.73 -4.44 -5.61
CA ILE A 203 3.69 -5.52 -4.61
C ILE A 203 3.03 -6.80 -5.12
N VAL A 204 2.22 -6.71 -6.18
CA VAL A 204 1.70 -7.86 -6.90
C VAL A 204 2.40 -7.93 -8.24
N ASP A 205 2.73 -9.14 -8.67
CA ASP A 205 3.22 -9.34 -10.02
C ASP A 205 2.07 -9.04 -10.99
N LEU A 206 2.14 -7.90 -11.68
CA LEU A 206 1.19 -7.51 -12.73
C LEU A 206 1.31 -8.40 -13.98
N SER A 207 2.29 -9.31 -14.01
CA SER A 207 2.25 -10.40 -14.97
C SER A 207 1.22 -11.44 -14.50
N TRP A 208 -0.03 -11.21 -14.91
CA TRP A 208 -1.11 -12.21 -15.01
C TRP A 208 -0.74 -13.45 -15.85
N ASN A 209 0.54 -13.58 -16.24
CA ASN A 209 1.07 -14.67 -17.03
C ASN A 209 1.69 -15.70 -16.09
N LEU A 210 0.84 -16.39 -15.33
CA LEU A 210 1.07 -17.82 -15.14
C LEU A 210 0.89 -18.48 -16.52
N ASN A 211 1.99 -18.52 -17.28
CA ASN A 211 2.14 -19.53 -18.33
C ASN A 211 2.47 -20.88 -17.69
#